data_AF-A0A376MQC8-F1
#
_entry.id   AF-A0A376MQC8-F1
#
_cell.length_a   1.000
_cell.length_b   1.000
_cell.length_c   1.000
_cell.angle_alpha   90.00
_cell.angle_beta   90.00
_cell.angle_gamma   90.00
#
_symmetry.space_group_name_H-M   'P 1'
#
loop_
_entity.id
_entity.type
_entity.pdbx_description
1 polymer ?
#
loop_
_entity_poly.entity_id
_entity_poly.type
_entity_poly.pdbx_seq_one_letter_code
_entity_poly.pdbx_strand_id
1 'polypeptide(L)'
;MLPHRHEQYFQMHFLNSGQIELQLDDHRYSVEAPLFVLTPPSVPHAFITESDADGHVLTVREDLIWPLLEVLYPGTRETFGLPGICLSLADKPDELAALEHYWQLIERESVEQLPGREHTLTLLAQAVFTLLLRNAKTRRPCRQRNARRIKTVPAFSYAD
;
A
#
# COMPACT_ATOMS: atom_id res chain seq x y z
N MET A 1 2.42 -27.78 -19.21
CA MET A 1 1.98 -26.49 -18.66
C MET A 1 3.10 -25.99 -17.76
N LEU A 2 3.78 -24.92 -18.14
CA LEU A 2 4.66 -24.20 -17.23
C LEU A 2 3.77 -23.46 -16.21
N PRO A 3 4.14 -23.38 -14.93
CA PRO A 3 3.45 -22.52 -13.99
C PRO A 3 3.55 -21.09 -14.51
N HIS A 4 2.40 -20.49 -14.86
CA HIS A 4 2.30 -19.07 -15.12
C HIS A 4 2.01 -18.42 -13.76
N ARG A 5 2.94 -17.60 -13.26
CA ARG A 5 2.62 -16.68 -12.16
C ARG A 5 1.81 -15.55 -12.79
N HIS A 6 0.54 -15.43 -12.41
CA HIS A 6 -0.28 -14.29 -12.81
C HIS A 6 0.42 -12.99 -12.39
N GLU A 7 0.47 -12.00 -13.26
CA GLU A 7 1.00 -10.66 -12.98
C GLU A 7 0.10 -9.97 -11.95
N GLN A 8 0.43 -10.18 -10.69
CA GLN A 8 -0.28 -9.63 -9.55
C GLN A 8 0.52 -8.45 -8.99
N TYR A 9 -0.15 -7.35 -8.67
CA TYR A 9 0.48 -6.12 -8.17
C TYR A 9 0.11 -5.89 -6.71
N PHE A 10 1.10 -5.52 -5.90
CA PHE A 10 0.84 -4.84 -4.65
C PHE A 10 0.59 -3.37 -4.93
N GLN A 11 -0.40 -2.79 -4.25
CA GLN A 11 -0.51 -1.34 -4.15
C GLN A 11 -0.24 -0.92 -2.72
N MET A 12 0.49 0.18 -2.61
CA MET A 12 0.85 0.80 -1.36
C MET A 12 0.40 2.24 -1.41
N HIS A 13 -0.57 2.58 -0.57
CA HIS A 13 -1.07 3.93 -0.42
C HIS A 13 -0.42 4.53 0.82
N PHE A 14 0.29 5.62 0.65
CA PHE A 14 0.74 6.46 1.76
C PHE A 14 -0.11 7.72 1.75
N LEU A 15 -0.77 8.03 2.86
CA LEU A 15 -1.50 9.28 3.03
C LEU A 15 -0.72 10.17 3.98
N ASN A 16 -0.47 11.40 3.53
CA ASN A 16 0.25 12.42 4.28
C ASN A 16 -0.70 13.27 5.13
N SER A 17 -1.84 13.67 4.57
CA SER A 17 -2.88 14.45 5.23
C SER A 17 -4.30 14.01 4.84
N GLY A 18 -5.29 14.49 5.59
CA GLY A 18 -6.70 14.27 5.33
C GLY A 18 -7.25 12.98 5.95
N GLN A 19 -8.52 12.70 5.65
CA GLN A 19 -9.24 11.54 6.15
C GLN A 19 -9.79 10.70 5.00
N ILE A 20 -9.85 9.39 5.21
CA ILE A 20 -10.42 8.45 4.25
C ILE A 20 -11.33 7.44 4.91
N GLU A 21 -12.32 6.99 4.13
CA GLU A 21 -13.02 5.74 4.39
C GLU A 21 -12.40 4.66 3.51
N LEU A 22 -11.81 3.66 4.14
CA LEU A 22 -11.17 2.51 3.51
C LEU A 22 -12.05 1.28 3.71
N GLN A 23 -12.47 0.66 2.61
CA GLN A 23 -12.91 -0.73 2.63
C GLN A 23 -11.72 -1.60 2.22
N LEU A 24 -11.34 -2.53 3.09
CA LEU A 24 -10.25 -3.47 2.87
C LEU A 24 -10.77 -4.86 3.24
N ASP A 25 -10.93 -5.71 2.24
CA ASP A 25 -11.67 -6.97 2.35
C ASP A 25 -13.11 -6.70 2.87
N ASP A 26 -13.60 -7.50 3.83
CA ASP A 26 -14.90 -7.30 4.48
C ASP A 26 -14.90 -6.21 5.57
N HIS A 27 -13.79 -5.49 5.75
CA HIS A 27 -13.62 -4.52 6.83
C HIS A 27 -13.69 -3.08 6.32
N ARG A 28 -14.36 -2.21 7.09
CA ARG A 28 -14.41 -0.76 6.84
C ARG A 28 -13.69 -0.01 7.95
N TYR A 29 -12.88 0.96 7.55
CA TYR A 29 -12.06 1.79 8.42
C TYR A 29 -12.29 3.25 8.09
N SER A 30 -12.44 4.07 9.13
CA SER A 30 -12.43 5.53 9.05
C SER A 30 -11.12 5.98 9.67
N VAL A 31 -10.19 6.45 8.84
CA VAL A 31 -8.79 6.64 9.25
C VAL A 31 -8.27 8.00 8.82
N GLU A 32 -7.36 8.52 9.65
CA GLU A 32 -6.78 9.84 9.51
C GLU A 32 -5.27 9.70 9.30
N ALA A 33 -4.76 10.46 8.34
CA ALA A 33 -3.36 10.55 8.02
C ALA A 33 -2.53 11.10 9.21
N PRO A 34 -1.21 10.81 9.28
CA PRO A 34 -0.45 10.04 8.31
C PRO A 34 -0.55 8.53 8.54
N LEU A 35 -0.73 7.79 7.45
CA LEU A 35 -0.89 6.34 7.49
C LEU A 35 -0.41 5.70 6.20
N PHE A 36 -0.19 4.38 6.26
CA PHE A 36 -0.06 3.59 5.04
C PHE A 36 -1.09 2.46 4.98
N VAL A 37 -1.49 2.13 3.76
CA VAL A 37 -2.31 0.97 3.42
C VAL A 37 -1.55 0.11 2.42
N LEU A 38 -1.34 -1.16 2.74
CA LEU A 38 -0.84 -2.15 1.79
C LEU A 38 -2.01 -3.02 1.35
N THR A 39 -2.25 -3.07 0.04
CA THR A 39 -3.28 -3.89 -0.58
C THR A 39 -2.63 -4.97 -1.45
N PRO A 40 -2.65 -6.22 -0.97
CA PRO A 40 -2.18 -7.35 -1.75
C PRO A 40 -3.10 -7.61 -2.95
N PRO A 41 -2.58 -8.18 -4.05
CA PRO A 41 -3.34 -8.35 -5.29
C PRO A 41 -4.64 -9.15 -5.14
N SER A 42 -4.72 -10.04 -4.16
CA SER A 42 -5.88 -10.88 -3.86
C SER A 42 -6.93 -10.21 -2.99
N VAL A 43 -6.71 -8.98 -2.50
CA VAL A 43 -7.56 -8.32 -1.51
C VAL A 43 -8.39 -7.21 -2.18
N PRO A 44 -9.72 -7.40 -2.30
CA PRO A 44 -10.62 -6.34 -2.74
C PRO A 44 -10.52 -5.13 -1.83
N HIS A 45 -10.49 -3.94 -2.41
CA HIS A 45 -10.40 -2.71 -1.64
C HIS A 45 -11.10 -1.55 -2.36
N ALA A 46 -11.54 -0.56 -1.59
CA ALA A 46 -12.08 0.69 -2.10
C ALA A 46 -11.70 1.83 -1.18
N PHE A 47 -11.35 2.97 -1.76
CA PHE A 47 -11.02 4.20 -1.04
C PHE A 47 -12.08 5.25 -1.35
N ILE A 48 -12.60 5.90 -0.32
CA ILE A 48 -13.36 7.15 -0.44
C ILE A 48 -12.49 8.23 0.20
N THR A 49 -11.94 9.08 -0.64
CA THR A 49 -11.07 10.20 -0.25
C THR A 49 -11.87 11.48 -0.16
N GLU A 50 -11.72 12.22 0.94
CA GLU A 50 -12.17 13.60 1.02
C GLU A 50 -11.26 14.51 0.17
N SER A 51 -11.72 15.71 -0.15
CA SER A 51 -11.01 16.64 -1.05
C SER A 51 -9.69 17.17 -0.50
N ASP A 52 -9.44 16.99 0.79
CA ASP A 52 -8.22 17.39 1.51
C ASP A 52 -7.21 16.24 1.69
N ALA A 53 -7.53 15.04 1.20
CA ALA A 53 -6.64 13.89 1.27
C ALA A 53 -5.50 14.03 0.25
N ASP A 54 -4.27 13.92 0.74
CA ASP A 54 -3.04 14.02 -0.06
C ASP A 54 -2.10 12.84 0.26
N GLY A 55 -1.35 12.39 -0.74
CA GLY A 55 -0.48 11.24 -0.59
C GLY A 55 0.02 10.63 -1.89
N HIS A 56 0.60 9.44 -1.78
CA HIS A 56 1.24 8.71 -2.87
C HIS A 56 0.71 7.28 -2.98
N VAL A 57 0.69 6.75 -4.20
CA VAL A 57 0.39 5.34 -4.47
C VAL A 57 1.54 4.72 -5.24
N LEU A 58 2.12 3.65 -4.68
CA LEU A 58 3.14 2.86 -5.34
C LEU A 58 2.56 1.50 -5.74
N THR A 59 2.55 1.23 -7.05
CA THR A 59 2.08 -0.04 -7.61
C THR A 59 3.29 -0.85 -8.06
N VAL A 60 3.52 -2.01 -7.45
CA VAL A 60 4.72 -2.82 -7.67
C VAL A 60 4.33 -4.25 -7.99
N ARG A 61 4.99 -4.86 -8.97
CA ARG A 61 4.80 -6.27 -9.29
C ARG A 61 5.20 -7.15 -8.11
N GLU A 62 4.41 -8.19 -7.86
CA GLU A 62 4.60 -9.11 -6.75
C GLU A 62 5.98 -9.80 -6.78
N ASP A 63 6.50 -10.17 -7.95
CA ASP A 63 7.78 -10.86 -8.08
C ASP A 63 8.98 -10.03 -7.57
N LEU A 64 8.87 -8.70 -7.60
CA LEU A 64 9.90 -7.79 -7.07
C LEU A 64 9.87 -7.70 -5.54
N ILE A 65 8.70 -7.92 -4.94
CA ILE A 65 8.49 -7.81 -3.49
C ILE A 65 8.62 -9.17 -2.80
N TRP A 66 8.37 -10.27 -3.52
CA TRP A 66 8.41 -11.62 -2.97
C TRP A 66 9.72 -11.97 -2.22
N PRO A 67 10.92 -11.69 -2.75
CA PRO A 67 12.16 -11.98 -2.03
C PRO A 67 12.27 -11.25 -0.69
N LEU A 68 11.74 -10.01 -0.62
CA LEU A 68 11.69 -9.24 0.61
C LEU A 68 10.75 -9.89 1.63
N LEU A 69 9.58 -10.36 1.20
CA LEU A 69 8.63 -11.05 2.08
C LEU A 69 9.22 -12.32 2.69
N GLU A 70 9.99 -13.09 1.92
CA GLU A 70 10.67 -14.28 2.42
C GLU A 70 11.67 -13.98 3.54
N VAL A 71 12.37 -12.84 3.44
CA VAL A 71 13.31 -12.38 4.47
C VAL A 71 12.58 -11.86 5.70
N LEU A 72 11.52 -11.07 5.52
CA LEU A 72 10.79 -10.45 6.63
C LEU A 72 9.88 -11.46 7.35
N TYR A 73 9.34 -12.44 6.64
CA TYR A 73 8.41 -13.45 7.12
C TYR A 73 8.90 -14.85 6.67
N PRO A 74 9.96 -15.38 7.30
CA PRO A 74 10.50 -16.68 6.91
C PRO A 74 9.49 -17.80 7.24
N GLY A 75 9.32 -18.75 6.30
CA GLY A 75 8.47 -19.92 6.48
C GLY A 75 7.01 -19.77 6.05
N THR A 76 6.56 -18.60 5.59
CA THR A 76 5.20 -18.38 5.06
C THR A 76 5.07 -18.60 3.55
N ARG A 77 6.05 -19.26 2.91
CA ARG A 77 6.15 -19.46 1.44
C ARG A 77 4.89 -20.04 0.79
N GLU A 78 4.09 -20.80 1.53
CA GLU A 78 2.88 -21.48 1.03
C GLU A 78 1.58 -20.97 1.66
N THR A 79 1.63 -20.06 2.65
CA THR A 79 0.53 -19.92 3.62
C THR A 79 -0.22 -18.58 3.62
N PHE A 80 0.23 -17.52 2.94
CA PHE A 80 -0.50 -16.25 3.02
C PHE A 80 -0.52 -15.48 1.71
N GLY A 81 -1.72 -15.31 1.15
CA GLY A 81 -2.08 -13.99 0.67
C GLY A 81 -1.96 -13.07 1.88
N LEU A 82 -1.03 -12.11 1.83
CA LEU A 82 -0.93 -11.11 2.88
C LEU A 82 -2.33 -10.51 3.10
N PRO A 83 -2.78 -10.33 4.35
CA PRO A 83 -3.98 -9.53 4.56
C PRO A 83 -3.68 -8.10 4.13
N GLY A 84 -4.74 -7.37 3.77
CA GLY A 84 -4.61 -5.92 3.69
C GLY A 84 -4.10 -5.36 5.02
N ILE A 85 -3.16 -4.43 4.96
CA ILE A 85 -2.57 -3.78 6.14
C ILE A 85 -2.98 -2.32 6.14
N CYS A 86 -3.50 -1.81 7.25
CA CYS A 86 -3.68 -0.38 7.50
C CYS A 86 -2.98 -0.02 8.80
N LEU A 87 -2.04 0.94 8.76
CA LEU A 87 -1.27 1.35 9.93
C LEU A 87 -1.04 2.85 9.97
N SER A 88 -1.28 3.43 11.13
CA SER A 88 -0.93 4.82 11.41
C SER A 88 0.58 4.98 11.62
N LEU A 89 1.10 6.08 11.07
CA LEU A 89 2.48 6.52 11.20
C LEU A 89 2.59 7.80 12.06
N ALA A 90 1.48 8.24 12.68
CA ALA A 90 1.43 9.49 13.46
C ALA A 90 2.43 9.52 14.62
N ASP A 91 2.81 8.36 15.17
CA ASP A 91 3.80 8.21 16.24
C ASP A 91 5.22 7.89 15.74
N LYS A 92 5.49 8.06 14.44
CA LYS A 92 6.75 7.64 13.80
C LYS A 92 7.38 8.76 12.96
N PRO A 93 7.83 9.86 13.58
CA PRO A 93 8.36 11.02 12.86
C PRO A 93 9.58 10.68 11.99
N ASP A 94 10.46 9.79 12.46
CA ASP A 94 11.65 9.38 11.70
C ASP A 94 11.28 8.61 10.42
N GLU A 95 10.24 7.78 10.49
CA GLU A 95 9.74 7.02 9.33
C GLU A 95 9.05 7.94 8.32
N LEU A 96 8.31 8.95 8.80
CA LEU A 96 7.70 9.96 7.94
C LEU A 96 8.75 10.77 7.19
N ALA A 97 9.81 11.21 7.88
CA ALA A 97 10.92 11.94 7.26
C ALA A 97 11.67 11.08 6.23
N ALA A 98 11.87 9.78 6.53
CA ALA A 98 12.48 8.86 5.58
C ALA A 98 11.60 8.65 4.33
N LEU A 99 10.27 8.48 4.52
CA LEU A 99 9.32 8.32 3.41
C LEU A 99 9.27 9.56 2.51
N GLU A 100 9.27 10.77 3.08
CA GLU A 100 9.35 12.01 2.30
C GLU A 100 10.57 12.01 1.37
N HIS A 101 11.73 11.58 1.87
CA HIS A 101 12.94 11.48 1.07
C HIS A 101 12.84 10.39 -0.02
N TYR A 102 12.29 9.22 0.32
CA TYR A 102 12.07 8.16 -0.66
C TYR A 102 11.13 8.61 -1.79
N TRP A 103 10.07 9.35 -1.49
CA TRP A 103 9.14 9.84 -2.50
C TRP A 103 9.79 10.82 -3.46
N GLN A 104 10.60 11.74 -2.96
CA GLN A 104 11.37 12.66 -3.82
C GLN A 104 12.29 11.90 -4.79
N LEU A 105 12.96 10.83 -4.31
CA LEU A 105 13.82 10.00 -5.15
C LEU A 105 13.02 9.21 -6.18
N ILE A 106 11.90 8.61 -5.78
CA ILE A 106 11.02 7.84 -6.68
C ILE A 106 10.43 8.75 -7.76
N GLU A 107 9.93 9.91 -7.38
CA GLU A 107 9.35 10.88 -8.32
C GLU A 107 10.41 11.30 -9.35
N ARG A 108 11.59 11.71 -8.88
CA ARG A 108 12.70 12.10 -9.74
C ARG A 108 13.07 10.99 -10.73
N GLU A 109 13.31 9.77 -10.24
CA GLU A 109 13.70 8.64 -11.07
C GLU A 109 12.55 8.19 -12.02
N SER A 110 11.29 8.43 -11.63
CA SER A 110 10.13 8.11 -12.48
C SER A 110 10.05 9.01 -13.71
N VAL A 111 10.47 10.26 -13.59
CA VAL A 111 10.46 11.27 -14.65
C VAL A 111 11.74 11.22 -15.50
N GLU A 112 12.90 11.03 -14.87
CA GLU A 112 14.19 10.98 -15.55
C GLU A 112 14.37 9.65 -16.32
N GLN A 113 14.74 9.70 -17.60
CA GLN A 113 14.98 8.50 -18.43
C GLN A 113 16.46 8.09 -18.42
N LEU A 114 17.05 7.99 -17.23
CA LEU A 114 18.47 7.64 -17.09
C LEU A 114 18.72 6.13 -17.27
N PRO A 115 19.92 5.72 -17.71
CA PRO A 115 20.32 4.32 -17.69
C PRO A 115 20.22 3.74 -16.28
N GLY A 116 19.59 2.58 -16.12
CA GLY A 116 19.40 1.92 -14.83
C GLY A 116 18.12 2.31 -14.08
N ARG A 117 17.29 3.21 -14.64
CA ARG A 117 16.02 3.67 -14.06
C ARG A 117 15.16 2.59 -13.43
N GLU A 118 14.85 1.53 -14.18
CA GLU A 118 13.98 0.46 -13.68
C GLU A 118 14.61 -0.27 -12.48
N HIS A 119 15.93 -0.42 -12.48
CA HIS A 119 16.67 -1.03 -11.38
C HIS A 119 16.62 -0.14 -10.14
N THR A 120 16.87 1.16 -10.30
CA THR A 120 16.78 2.15 -9.21
C THR A 120 15.37 2.19 -8.61
N LEU A 121 14.33 2.28 -9.44
CA LEU A 121 12.94 2.27 -9.01
C LEU A 121 12.58 0.99 -8.25
N THR A 122 13.10 -0.16 -8.70
CA THR A 122 12.92 -1.44 -8.00
C THR A 122 13.56 -1.41 -6.61
N LEU A 123 14.79 -0.92 -6.48
CA LEU A 123 15.49 -0.81 -5.20
C LEU A 123 14.79 0.15 -4.24
N LEU A 124 14.33 1.30 -4.75
CA LEU A 124 13.58 2.28 -3.97
C LEU A 124 12.24 1.69 -3.49
N ALA A 125 11.50 1.01 -4.37
CA ALA A 125 10.27 0.33 -4.02
C ALA A 125 10.50 -0.72 -2.92
N GLN A 126 11.52 -1.56 -3.06
CA GLN A 126 11.88 -2.56 -2.06
C GLN A 126 12.27 -1.91 -0.71
N ALA A 127 12.98 -0.78 -0.72
CA ALA A 127 13.34 -0.05 0.49
C ALA A 127 12.09 0.49 1.21
N VAL A 128 11.16 1.12 0.49
CA VAL A 128 9.90 1.63 1.04
C VAL A 128 9.05 0.48 1.61
N PHE A 129 8.90 -0.62 0.86
CA PHE A 129 8.19 -1.81 1.35
C PHE A 129 8.84 -2.39 2.61
N THR A 130 10.17 -2.42 2.68
CA THR A 130 10.90 -2.91 3.86
C THR A 130 10.61 -2.06 5.08
N LEU A 131 10.71 -0.74 4.93
CA LEU A 131 10.46 0.22 6.00
C LEU A 131 9.06 0.04 6.58
N LEU A 132 8.05 -0.04 5.72
CA LEU A 132 6.65 -0.13 6.14
C LEU A 132 6.29 -1.51 6.70
N LEU A 133 6.77 -2.59 6.09
CA LEU A 133 6.50 -3.96 6.58
C LEU A 133 7.18 -4.26 7.92
N ARG A 134 8.31 -3.61 8.25
CA ARG A 134 8.92 -3.68 9.59
C ARG A 134 8.02 -3.04 10.63
N ASN A 135 7.40 -1.91 10.29
CA ASN A 135 6.40 -1.23 11.12
C ASN A 135 5.08 -2.01 11.26
N ALA A 136 4.79 -2.93 10.33
CA ALA A 136 3.62 -3.80 10.44
C ALA A 136 3.73 -4.89 11.51
N LYS A 137 4.92 -5.19 12.00
CA LYS A 137 5.13 -6.15 13.09
C LYS A 137 4.76 -5.56 14.46
N THR A 138 4.85 -4.25 14.63
CA THR A 138 4.58 -3.52 15.90
C THR A 138 3.11 -3.11 16.05
N ARG A 139 2.19 -3.90 15.47
CA ARG A 139 0.75 -3.65 15.27
C ARG A 139 0.09 -2.78 16.35
N ARG A 140 -0.25 -1.54 15.97
CA ARG A 140 -1.48 -0.88 16.43
C ARG A 140 -2.43 -0.79 15.24
N PRO A 141 -3.51 -1.61 15.19
CA PRO A 141 -4.43 -1.58 14.07
C PRO A 141 -5.13 -0.22 13.96
N CYS A 142 -5.36 0.23 12.72
CA CYS A 142 -6.25 1.36 12.43
C CYS A 142 -7.58 1.19 13.18
N ARG A 143 -8.08 2.25 13.83
CA ARG A 143 -9.33 2.19 14.60
C ARG A 143 -10.49 1.86 13.67
N GLN A 144 -11.06 0.68 13.83
CA GLN A 144 -12.31 0.30 13.17
C GLN A 144 -13.44 1.08 13.84
N ARG A 145 -13.98 2.12 13.19
CA ARG A 145 -15.27 2.68 13.60
C ARG A 145 -16.36 1.89 12.89
N ASN A 146 -17.41 1.53 13.62
CA ASN A 146 -18.62 0.96 13.01
C ASN A 146 -19.20 2.01 12.04
N ALA A 147 -18.83 1.90 10.76
CA ALA A 147 -19.40 2.72 9.71
C ALA A 147 -20.91 2.46 9.70
N ARG A 148 -21.71 3.49 10.03
CA ARG A 148 -23.16 3.41 9.84
C ARG A 148 -23.39 3.04 8.37
N ARG A 149 -24.16 1.99 8.10
CA ARG A 149 -24.51 1.50 6.74
C ARG A 149 -24.81 2.67 5.80
N ILE A 150 -23.81 3.12 5.05
CA ILE A 150 -24.02 3.99 3.90
C ILE A 150 -24.58 3.05 2.83
N LYS A 151 -25.85 3.27 2.45
CA LYS A 151 -26.50 2.55 1.36
C LYS A 151 -25.65 2.75 0.11
N THR A 152 -25.05 1.68 -0.39
CA THR A 152 -24.34 1.65 -1.66
C THR A 152 -25.30 2.10 -2.76
N VAL A 153 -25.02 3.24 -3.41
CA VAL A 153 -25.67 3.62 -4.66
C VAL A 153 -24.88 2.91 -5.77
N PRO A 154 -25.51 2.09 -6.63
CA PRO A 154 -24.79 1.36 -7.66
C PRO A 154 -24.13 2.34 -8.64
N ALA A 155 -22.84 2.12 -8.91
CA ALA A 155 -22.11 2.83 -9.95
C ALA A 155 -22.74 2.50 -11.32
N PHE A 156 -23.04 3.55 -12.09
CA PHE A 156 -23.54 3.45 -13.45
C PHE A 156 -22.55 2.69 -14.33
N SER A 157 -23.03 1.63 -14.97
CA SER A 157 -22.40 1.00 -16.13
C SER A 157 -22.51 1.97 -17.30
N TYR A 158 -21.39 2.35 -17.91
CA TYR A 158 -21.39 2.79 -19.30
C TYR A 158 -21.06 1.57 -20.15
N ALA A 159 -22.06 1.15 -20.92
CA ALA A 159 -21.88 0.37 -22.13
C ALA A 159 -21.61 1.36 -23.27
N ASP A 160 -20.70 0.99 -24.16
CA ASP A 160 -20.89 1.00 -25.62
C ASP A 160 -20.03 -0.12 -26.23
#